data_AF-A0A357NF70-F1
#
_entry.id   AF-A0A357NF70-F1
#
_cell.length_a   1.000
_cell.length_b   1.000
_cell.length_c   1.000
_cell.angle_alpha   90.00
_cell.angle_beta   90.00
_cell.angle_gamma   90.00
#
_symmetry.space_group_name_H-M   'P 1'
#
loop_
_entity.id
_entity.type
_entity.pdbx_description
1 polymer ?
#
loop_
_entity_poly.entity_id
_entity_poly.type
_entity_poly.pdbx_seq_one_letter_code
_entity_poly.pdbx_strand_id
1 'polypeptide(L)'
;MLQNQLMHDSRLRQCRSPLGAVPCNTAVKLALFIGEGPAPEEVYLRIWRDGCGEELIPLEPAGGQGDPGYYHATYTVPGEPGIVWYYFIVRAGGALYYYGNNPQGTGGRGAVAAGPPPSFQI
;
A
#
# COMPACT_ATOMS: atom_id res chain seq x y z
N MET A 1 0.22 -12.38 -15.75
CA MET A 1 1.28 -12.14 -14.75
C MET A 1 0.77 -11.11 -13.75
N LEU A 2 1.01 -11.31 -12.45
CA LEU A 2 0.47 -10.48 -11.35
C LEU A 2 0.76 -8.96 -11.51
N GLN A 3 1.81 -8.62 -12.25
CA GLN A 3 2.23 -7.25 -12.58
C GLN A 3 1.12 -6.34 -13.14
N ASN A 4 0.18 -6.89 -13.92
CA ASN A 4 -0.92 -6.09 -14.50
C ASN A 4 -2.20 -6.11 -13.65
N GLN A 5 -2.14 -6.74 -12.48
CA GLN A 5 -3.29 -7.03 -11.63
C GLN A 5 -3.26 -6.25 -10.31
N LEU A 6 -2.13 -5.63 -9.97
CA LEU A 6 -2.00 -4.78 -8.78
C LEU A 6 -2.46 -3.35 -9.07
N MET A 7 -3.27 -2.77 -8.19
CA MET A 7 -3.75 -1.40 -8.32
C MET A 7 -3.90 -0.71 -6.96
N HIS A 8 -3.21 0.42 -6.84
CA HIS A 8 -3.44 1.41 -5.80
C HIS A 8 -3.31 2.80 -6.44
N ASP A 9 -4.27 3.67 -6.14
CA ASP A 9 -4.22 5.08 -6.52
C ASP A 9 -4.37 5.93 -5.26
N SER A 10 -3.30 6.65 -4.89
CA SER A 10 -3.26 7.41 -3.64
C SER A 10 -4.24 8.60 -3.61
N ARG A 11 -4.94 8.89 -4.71
CA ARG A 11 -5.97 9.93 -4.84
C ARG A 11 -7.39 9.36 -4.84
N LEU A 12 -7.55 8.04 -4.83
CA LEU A 12 -8.85 7.37 -4.70
C LEU A 12 -9.13 6.99 -3.24
N ARG A 13 -10.31 7.37 -2.72
CA ARG A 13 -10.72 7.09 -1.33
C ARG A 13 -10.76 5.60 -0.98
N GLN A 14 -11.01 4.75 -1.97
CA GLN A 14 -11.03 3.29 -1.81
C GLN A 14 -9.64 2.72 -1.52
N CYS A 15 -8.60 3.36 -2.06
CA CYS A 15 -7.19 3.00 -1.90
C CYS A 15 -6.55 3.69 -0.68
N ARG A 16 -6.97 4.91 -0.36
CA ARG A 16 -6.45 5.70 0.75
C ARG A 16 -7.53 6.58 1.36
N SER A 17 -7.77 6.48 2.66
CA SER A 17 -8.69 7.38 3.36
C SER A 17 -8.27 7.61 4.81
N PRO A 18 -8.15 8.86 5.27
CA PRO A 18 -8.33 10.11 4.53
C PRO A 18 -7.24 10.38 3.47
N LEU A 19 -7.54 11.28 2.53
CA LEU A 19 -6.63 11.67 1.44
C LEU A 19 -5.70 12.82 1.88
N GLY A 20 -4.53 12.89 1.27
CA GLY A 20 -3.55 13.96 1.52
C GLY A 20 -2.91 13.89 2.90
N ALA A 21 -2.21 14.96 3.29
CA ALA A 21 -1.63 15.09 4.62
C ALA A 21 -2.74 15.06 5.69
N VAL A 22 -2.44 14.48 6.85
CA VAL A 22 -3.41 14.25 7.93
C VAL A 22 -2.84 14.75 9.27
N PRO A 23 -3.70 15.13 10.23
CA PRO A 23 -3.25 15.41 11.59
C PRO A 23 -2.57 14.21 12.25
N CYS A 24 -1.67 14.46 13.20
CA CYS A 24 -1.06 13.41 14.01
C CYS A 24 -2.12 12.54 14.71
N ASN A 25 -1.80 11.27 14.96
CA ASN A 25 -2.71 10.25 15.50
C ASN A 25 -3.95 9.93 14.63
N THR A 26 -4.00 10.38 13.37
CA THR A 26 -5.08 10.02 12.44
C THR A 26 -4.93 8.57 11.96
N ALA A 27 -6.01 7.80 12.04
CA ALA A 27 -6.09 6.50 11.39
C ALA A 27 -6.29 6.65 9.87
N VAL A 28 -5.38 6.07 9.09
CA VAL A 28 -5.41 6.06 7.62
C VAL A 28 -5.59 4.64 7.13
N LYS A 29 -6.69 4.40 6.41
CA LYS A 29 -6.89 3.15 5.67
C LYS A 29 -6.07 3.19 4.40
N LEU A 30 -5.26 2.16 4.17
CA LEU A 30 -4.47 1.97 2.96
C LEU A 30 -4.81 0.60 2.37
N ALA A 31 -5.12 0.56 1.09
CA ALA A 31 -5.60 -0.63 0.42
C ALA A 31 -4.95 -0.86 -0.93
N LEU A 32 -4.83 -2.13 -1.29
CA LEU A 32 -4.32 -2.61 -2.56
C LEU A 32 -5.36 -3.54 -3.19
N PHE A 33 -5.70 -3.28 -4.45
CA PHE A 33 -6.50 -4.19 -5.25
C PHE A 33 -5.58 -5.16 -5.99
N ILE A 34 -5.95 -6.43 -5.96
CA ILE A 34 -5.25 -7.54 -6.60
C ILE A 34 -6.28 -8.25 -7.47
N GLY A 35 -6.12 -8.14 -8.78
CA GLY A 35 -7.04 -8.73 -9.76
C GLY A 35 -7.07 -10.27 -9.75
N GLU A 36 -7.84 -10.84 -10.67
CA GLU A 36 -8.10 -12.28 -10.73
C GLU A 36 -6.83 -13.13 -10.87
N GLY A 37 -6.73 -14.17 -10.05
CA GLY A 37 -5.61 -15.11 -10.05
C GLY A 37 -5.53 -15.89 -8.75
N PRO A 38 -4.48 -16.70 -8.57
CA PRO A 38 -4.20 -17.31 -7.27
C PRO A 38 -4.06 -16.21 -6.21
N ALA A 39 -4.67 -16.44 -5.04
CA ALA A 39 -4.51 -15.52 -3.92
C ALA A 39 -3.01 -15.39 -3.58
N PRO A 40 -2.53 -14.18 -3.27
CA PRO A 40 -1.16 -13.99 -2.80
C PRO A 40 -0.95 -14.78 -1.51
N GLU A 41 0.28 -15.24 -1.32
CA GLU A 41 0.73 -15.88 -0.08
C GLU A 41 0.74 -14.86 1.06
N GLU A 42 1.25 -13.66 0.78
CA GLU A 42 1.37 -12.56 1.75
C GLU A 42 1.22 -11.21 1.04
N VAL A 43 0.63 -10.24 1.74
CA VAL A 43 0.56 -8.84 1.30
C VAL A 43 0.97 -7.95 2.47
N TYR A 44 1.98 -7.10 2.27
CA TYR A 44 2.47 -6.18 3.29
C TYR A 44 2.38 -4.73 2.82
N LEU A 45 2.09 -3.85 3.77
CA LEU A 45 2.32 -2.43 3.71
C LEU A 45 3.67 -2.18 4.38
N ARG A 46 4.66 -1.75 3.59
CA ARG A 46 5.93 -1.31 4.12
C ARG A 46 5.83 0.16 4.44
N ILE A 47 6.07 0.50 5.70
CA ILE A 47 6.15 1.86 6.22
C ILE A 47 7.60 2.21 6.53
N TRP A 48 7.97 3.46 6.30
CA TRP A 48 9.22 4.02 6.79
C TRP A 48 9.03 5.45 7.28
N ARG A 49 9.75 5.75 8.35
CA ARG A 49 9.77 7.05 9.01
C ARG A 49 11.20 7.40 9.37
N ASP A 50 11.55 8.66 9.17
CA ASP A 50 12.82 9.21 9.63
C ASP A 50 12.98 8.97 11.15
N GLY A 51 14.16 8.51 11.55
CA GLY A 51 14.48 8.23 12.96
C GLY A 51 13.84 6.98 13.56
N CYS A 52 12.80 6.40 12.95
CA CYS A 52 12.19 5.13 13.42
C CYS A 52 12.61 3.92 12.58
N GLY A 53 12.86 4.11 11.28
CA GLY A 53 13.20 3.03 10.37
C GLY A 53 11.96 2.37 9.74
N GLU A 54 12.11 1.09 9.40
CA GLU A 54 11.12 0.31 8.65
C GLU A 54 10.14 -0.44 9.56
N GLU A 55 8.90 -0.52 9.11
CA GLU A 55 7.83 -1.33 9.71
C GLU A 55 7.07 -2.06 8.59
N LEU A 56 6.78 -3.35 8.79
CA LEU A 56 5.99 -4.16 7.85
C LEU A 56 4.66 -4.53 8.49
N ILE A 57 3.57 -4.05 7.90
CA ILE A 57 2.21 -4.28 8.39
C ILE A 57 1.52 -5.26 7.43
N PRO A 58 1.07 -6.45 7.88
CA PRO A 58 0.30 -7.35 7.01
C PRO A 58 -1.04 -6.70 6.63
N LEU A 59 -1.45 -6.86 5.37
CA LEU A 59 -2.79 -6.50 4.93
C LEU A 59 -3.71 -7.71 5.04
N GLU A 60 -4.93 -7.45 5.48
CA GLU A 60 -5.98 -8.45 5.54
C GLU A 60 -6.87 -8.35 4.29
N PRO A 61 -7.32 -9.48 3.71
CA PRO A 61 -8.38 -9.43 2.71
C PRO A 61 -9.66 -8.92 3.38
N ALA A 62 -10.37 -7.99 2.75
CA ALA A 62 -11.70 -7.62 3.24
C ALA A 62 -12.67 -8.78 2.96
N GLY A 63 -12.84 -9.66 3.94
CA GLY A 63 -13.73 -10.81 3.82
C GLY A 63 -15.15 -10.40 3.42
N GLY A 64 -15.59 -10.82 2.24
CA GLY A 64 -16.95 -10.64 1.74
C GLY A 64 -17.10 -11.11 0.28
N GLN A 65 -18.29 -11.57 -0.11
CA GLN A 65 -18.59 -12.10 -1.46
C GLN A 65 -18.49 -11.07 -2.61
N GLY A 66 -18.01 -9.85 -2.37
CA GLY A 66 -18.04 -8.75 -3.34
C GLY A 66 -16.69 -8.34 -3.94
N ASP A 67 -15.55 -8.61 -3.28
CA ASP A 67 -14.25 -8.15 -3.78
C ASP A 67 -13.07 -8.97 -3.23
N PRO A 68 -12.86 -10.21 -3.71
CA PRO A 68 -11.77 -11.09 -3.26
C PRO A 68 -10.37 -10.51 -3.52
N GLY A 69 -10.27 -9.42 -4.29
CA GLY A 69 -9.03 -8.74 -4.62
C GLY A 69 -8.67 -7.60 -3.69
N TYR A 70 -9.52 -7.22 -2.73
CA TYR A 70 -9.29 -6.04 -1.89
C TYR A 70 -8.58 -6.37 -0.58
N TYR A 71 -7.33 -5.91 -0.46
CA TYR A 71 -6.50 -6.06 0.72
C TYR A 71 -6.31 -4.71 1.39
N HIS A 72 -6.39 -4.63 2.72
CA HIS A 72 -6.16 -3.36 3.41
C HIS A 72 -5.55 -3.51 4.80
N ALA A 73 -4.99 -2.39 5.27
CA ALA A 73 -4.60 -2.18 6.64
C ALA A 73 -5.05 -0.78 7.09
N THR A 74 -5.22 -0.61 8.40
CA THR A 74 -5.40 0.69 9.02
C THR A 74 -4.11 1.04 9.74
N TYR A 75 -3.48 2.14 9.33
CA TYR A 75 -2.26 2.66 9.94
C TYR A 75 -2.56 3.97 10.66
N THR A 76 -2.30 4.02 11.96
CA THR A 76 -2.41 5.27 12.74
C THR A 76 -1.11 6.04 12.61
N VAL A 77 -1.15 7.24 12.01
CA VAL A 77 0.05 8.07 11.86
C VAL A 77 0.58 8.50 13.23
N PRO A 78 1.90 8.77 13.36
CA PRO A 78 2.51 9.09 14.65
C PRO A 78 1.92 10.34 15.31
N GLY A 79 2.18 10.46 16.62
CA GLY A 79 1.86 11.65 17.41
C GLY A 79 2.74 12.86 17.14
N GLU A 80 3.80 12.70 16.34
CA GLU A 80 4.77 13.74 15.99
C GLU A 80 4.69 14.07 14.49
N PRO A 81 4.85 15.36 14.10
CA PRO A 81 4.86 15.74 12.69
C PRO A 81 6.04 15.14 11.93
N GLY A 82 5.77 14.63 10.74
CA GLY A 82 6.79 14.06 9.87
C GLY A 82 6.17 13.46 8.61
N ILE A 83 7.01 13.05 7.67
CA ILE A 83 6.56 12.36 6.47
C ILE A 83 6.54 10.86 6.76
N VAL A 84 5.47 10.19 6.36
CA VAL A 84 5.42 8.73 6.36
C VAL A 84 5.52 8.24 4.91
N TRP A 85 6.53 7.42 4.62
CA TRP A 85 6.72 6.81 3.31
C TRP A 85 6.15 5.41 3.29
N TYR A 86 5.39 5.07 2.25
CA TYR A 86 4.82 3.73 2.12
C TYR A 86 4.83 3.18 0.69
N TYR A 87 4.89 1.85 0.60
CA TYR A 87 4.61 1.07 -0.60
C TYR A 87 4.12 -0.33 -0.19
N PHE A 88 3.63 -1.11 -1.16
CA PHE A 88 3.15 -2.48 -0.92
C PHE A 88 4.16 -3.51 -1.41
N ILE A 89 4.20 -4.64 -0.70
CA ILE A 89 4.97 -5.83 -1.07
C ILE A 89 3.97 -6.99 -1.18
N VAL A 90 3.99 -7.71 -2.29
CA VAL A 90 3.11 -8.85 -2.55
C VAL A 90 3.97 -10.07 -2.82
N ARG A 91 3.77 -11.14 -2.06
CA ARG A 91 4.36 -12.46 -2.31
C ARG A 91 3.31 -13.34 -2.99
N ALA A 92 3.63 -13.86 -4.17
CA ALA A 92 2.75 -14.78 -4.88
C ALA A 92 3.54 -15.71 -5.82
N GLY A 93 3.28 -17.01 -5.73
CA GLY A 93 3.93 -18.01 -6.57
C GLY A 93 5.44 -18.07 -6.35
N GLY A 94 5.89 -17.88 -5.10
CA GLY A 94 7.30 -17.82 -4.73
C GLY A 94 8.07 -16.57 -5.20
N ALA A 95 7.41 -15.60 -5.85
CA ALA A 95 8.00 -14.34 -6.29
C ALA A 95 7.55 -13.16 -5.43
N LEU A 96 8.38 -12.11 -5.39
CA LEU A 96 8.08 -10.83 -4.75
C LEU A 96 7.79 -9.76 -5.80
N TYR A 97 6.72 -9.02 -5.57
CA TYR A 97 6.31 -7.86 -6.36
C TYR A 97 6.20 -6.65 -5.44
N TYR A 98 6.67 -5.49 -5.92
CA TYR A 98 6.56 -4.25 -5.19
C TYR A 98 5.61 -3.30 -5.91
N TYR A 99 4.76 -2.60 -5.19
CA TYR A 99 3.85 -1.59 -5.76
C TYR A 99 3.99 -0.27 -5.02
N GLY A 100 4.43 0.77 -5.72
CA GLY A 100 4.67 2.08 -5.13
C GLY A 100 4.20 3.21 -6.02
N ASN A 101 4.64 4.41 -5.68
CA ASN A 101 4.36 5.61 -6.45
C ASN A 101 4.93 5.46 -7.87
N ASN A 102 4.31 6.16 -8.82
CA ASN A 102 4.80 6.16 -10.18
C ASN A 102 6.24 6.73 -10.24
N PRO A 103 7.02 6.42 -11.28
CA PRO A 103 8.39 6.92 -11.45
C PRO A 103 8.51 8.44 -11.42
N GLN A 104 7.42 9.17 -11.69
CA GLN A 104 7.38 10.64 -11.64
C GLN A 104 7.18 11.17 -10.20
N GLY A 105 6.87 10.32 -9.22
CA GLY A 105 6.76 10.70 -7.81
C GLY A 105 5.54 11.53 -7.46
N THR A 106 4.52 11.61 -8.33
CA THR A 106 3.43 12.59 -8.19
C THR A 106 2.25 12.11 -7.34
N GLY A 107 2.27 10.88 -6.85
CA GLY A 107 1.10 10.20 -6.29
C GLY A 107 0.11 9.82 -7.38
N GLY A 108 -1.14 9.52 -7.01
CA GLY A 108 -2.11 8.97 -7.95
C GLY A 108 -1.89 7.47 -8.16
N ARG A 109 -2.25 6.96 -9.34
CA ARG A 109 -2.00 5.56 -9.71
C ARG A 109 -0.51 5.23 -9.63
N GLY A 110 -0.20 4.17 -8.90
CA GLY A 110 1.15 3.65 -8.76
C GLY A 110 1.59 2.74 -9.90
N ALA A 111 2.72 2.08 -9.69
CA ALA A 111 3.30 1.14 -10.62
C ALA A 111 3.92 -0.07 -9.89
N VAL A 112 3.90 -1.22 -10.56
CA VAL A 112 4.63 -2.40 -10.12
C VAL A 112 6.12 -2.26 -10.47
N ALA A 113 6.99 -2.73 -9.58
CA ALA A 113 8.43 -2.83 -9.78
C ALA A 113 8.96 -4.19 -9.32
N ALA A 114 10.12 -4.58 -9.86
CA ALA A 114 10.85 -5.79 -9.47
C ALA A 114 11.68 -5.61 -8.18
N GLY A 115 11.75 -4.39 -7.65
CA GLY A 115 12.43 -4.03 -6.41
C GLY A 115 11.76 -2.81 -5.76
N PRO A 116 12.30 -2.30 -4.65
CA PRO A 116 11.73 -1.15 -3.93
C PRO A 116 11.47 0.05 -4.86
N PRO A 117 10.20 0.49 -5.00
CA PRO A 117 9.80 1.59 -5.88
C PRO A 117 9.89 2.94 -5.15
N PRO A 118 9.70 4.07 -5.86
CA PRO A 118 9.36 5.33 -5.21
C PRO A 118 8.17 5.14 -4.25
N SER A 119 8.27 5.73 -3.06
CA SER A 119 7.21 5.62 -2.05
C SER A 119 6.11 6.64 -2.27
N PHE A 120 4.90 6.30 -1.85
CA PHE A 120 3.86 7.27 -1.58
C PHE A 120 4.14 7.97 -0.25
N GLN A 121 3.45 9.09 -0.01
CA GLN A 121 3.62 9.89 1.20
C GLN A 121 2.29 10.15 1.89
N ILE A 122 2.32 10.14 3.22
CA ILE A 122 1.29 10.69 4.11
C ILE A 122 1.86 11.90 4.82
#